data_AF-A0AAV9Y1P0-F1
#
_entry.id   AF-A0AAV9Y1P0-F1
#
_cell.length_a   1.000
_cell.length_b   1.000
_cell.length_c   1.000
_cell.angle_alpha   90.00
_cell.angle_beta   90.00
_cell.angle_gamma   90.00
#
_symmetry.space_group_name_H-M   'P 1'
#
loop_
_entity.id
_entity.type
_entity.pdbx_description
1 polymer ?
#
loop_
_entity_poly.entity_id
_entity_poly.type
_entity_poly.pdbx_seq_one_letter_code
_entity_poly.pdbx_strand_id
1 'polypeptide(L)'
;MSKMDDTIEGKTVFLRNVPFEISENDLKRLIEAKFGEVEYVKIVVSRITKLPKGVAFVKFQNKDSVEKMLSNEKKANEYFENNVIRTKLDVRKDVKYTKTLLIPPDLGIQFNGRRIYAHLALSKSEAESIERKKHSIGSDHKLESEFELIRQGLILPGMKEAEGMSEHDLKLRENSWKELKFKMKNPNYELNKLSLCIRNIPTNINQGQLGNIIFDKISNLETDFVKKLVADIISELEEKSLSEKYSYTENNRILCRLRKSVNSPKKSKSVLKGLVKKVRIIRKNSNKTSKSMGYGFVYTNSFFLSKAILNTLNNNPSVFTPEKRPIVEFAIDDKRALYLQRKNEFKKKMNGNFCKYLDKGEKVTKMEKIGRGKRQRMKK
;
A
#
# COMPACT_ATOMS: atom_id res chain seq x y z
N MET A 1 -3.91 -41.23 21.40
CA MET A 1 -4.27 -41.59 20.02
C MET A 1 -4.05 -40.37 19.13
N SER A 2 -3.03 -40.41 18.27
CA SER A 2 -2.80 -39.38 17.25
C SER A 2 -3.97 -39.37 16.28
N LYS A 3 -4.67 -38.22 16.13
CA LYS A 3 -5.69 -38.04 15.08
C LYS A 3 -5.05 -38.36 13.72
N MET A 4 -5.60 -39.35 13.04
CA MET A 4 -5.29 -39.63 11.63
C MET A 4 -5.60 -38.38 10.80
N ASP A 5 -4.80 -38.12 9.76
CA ASP A 5 -4.92 -36.90 8.95
C ASP A 5 -6.23 -36.93 8.16
N ASP A 6 -7.16 -36.02 8.47
CA ASP A 6 -8.52 -35.92 7.88
C ASP A 6 -8.51 -35.69 6.34
N THR A 7 -7.32 -35.50 5.76
CA THR A 7 -7.11 -35.29 4.33
C THR A 7 -7.07 -36.58 3.52
N ILE A 8 -6.80 -37.73 4.14
CA ILE A 8 -6.68 -39.02 3.44
C ILE A 8 -8.04 -39.50 2.91
N GLU A 9 -9.13 -39.17 3.60
CA GLU A 9 -10.48 -39.58 3.23
C GLU A 9 -11.05 -38.81 2.02
N GLY A 10 -10.43 -37.69 1.62
CA GLY A 10 -10.90 -36.85 0.52
C GLY A 10 -12.25 -36.16 0.78
N LYS A 11 -12.73 -36.17 2.03
CA LYS A 11 -14.01 -35.57 2.46
C LYS A 11 -13.88 -34.11 2.90
N THR A 12 -12.66 -33.59 2.96
CA THR A 12 -12.37 -32.27 3.51
C THR A 12 -12.08 -31.25 2.41
N VAL A 13 -12.73 -30.09 2.50
CA VAL A 13 -12.63 -28.97 1.55
C VAL A 13 -12.05 -27.75 2.25
N PHE A 14 -11.09 -27.11 1.58
CA PHE A 14 -10.50 -25.84 1.97
C PHE A 14 -11.25 -24.67 1.32
N LEU A 15 -11.72 -23.74 2.15
CA LEU A 15 -12.39 -22.52 1.73
C LEU A 15 -11.48 -21.31 1.85
N ARG A 16 -11.47 -20.47 0.82
CA ARG A 16 -10.72 -19.21 0.77
C ARG A 16 -11.65 -18.03 0.53
N ASN A 17 -11.24 -16.84 0.99
CA ASN A 17 -12.02 -15.59 0.91
C ASN A 17 -13.31 -15.63 1.74
N VAL A 18 -13.26 -16.34 2.88
CA VAL A 18 -14.35 -16.39 3.86
C VAL A 18 -14.45 -15.02 4.54
N PRO A 19 -15.62 -14.36 4.53
CA PRO A 19 -15.80 -13.08 5.21
C PRO A 19 -15.52 -13.17 6.71
N PHE A 20 -14.90 -12.15 7.31
CA PHE A 20 -14.55 -12.19 8.74
C PHE A 20 -15.75 -12.12 9.69
N GLU A 21 -16.89 -11.68 9.18
CA GLU A 21 -18.13 -11.51 9.95
C GLU A 21 -18.98 -12.80 10.00
N ILE A 22 -18.69 -13.79 9.15
CA ILE A 22 -19.50 -15.01 9.09
C ILE A 22 -19.17 -15.93 10.28
N SER A 23 -20.22 -16.47 10.92
CA SER A 23 -20.05 -17.48 11.97
C SER A 23 -19.85 -18.87 11.38
N GLU A 24 -19.25 -19.79 12.16
CA GLU A 24 -19.11 -21.21 11.75
C GLU A 24 -20.48 -21.85 11.46
N ASN A 25 -21.51 -21.47 12.23
CA ASN A 25 -22.88 -21.97 12.07
C ASN A 25 -23.54 -21.46 10.78
N ASP A 26 -23.37 -20.17 10.46
CA ASP A 26 -23.93 -19.60 9.23
C ASP A 26 -23.26 -20.22 8.00
N LEU A 27 -21.93 -20.39 8.05
CA LEU A 27 -21.18 -21.02 6.99
C LEU A 27 -21.60 -22.49 6.81
N LYS A 28 -21.83 -23.23 7.90
CA LYS A 28 -22.36 -24.60 7.86
C LYS A 28 -23.72 -24.67 7.16
N ARG A 29 -24.67 -23.83 7.58
CA ARG A 29 -26.02 -23.78 6.99
C ARG A 29 -26.00 -23.47 5.49
N LEU A 30 -25.15 -22.53 5.06
CA LEU A 30 -25.02 -22.17 3.63
C LEU A 30 -24.51 -23.32 2.77
N ILE A 31 -23.61 -24.13 3.31
CA ILE A 31 -23.02 -25.26 2.60
C ILE A 31 -23.98 -26.43 2.56
N GLU A 32 -24.61 -26.75 3.70
CA GLU A 32 -25.59 -27.83 3.81
C GLU A 32 -26.78 -27.62 2.89
N ALA A 33 -27.27 -26.37 2.79
CA ALA A 33 -28.38 -26.01 1.91
C ALA A 33 -28.10 -26.27 0.41
N LYS A 34 -26.83 -26.29 -0.01
CA LYS A 34 -26.45 -26.38 -1.43
C LYS A 34 -25.80 -27.71 -1.83
N PHE A 35 -24.98 -28.31 -0.97
CA PHE A 35 -24.09 -29.41 -1.35
C PHE A 35 -24.30 -30.69 -0.54
N GLY A 36 -24.95 -30.61 0.61
CA GLY A 36 -25.28 -31.75 1.48
C GLY A 36 -24.64 -31.67 2.87
N GLU A 37 -24.93 -32.68 3.70
CA GLU A 37 -24.63 -32.67 5.13
C GLU A 37 -23.14 -32.55 5.47
N VAL A 38 -22.85 -31.70 6.45
CA VAL A 38 -21.50 -31.37 6.89
C VAL A 38 -21.27 -31.91 8.31
N GLU A 39 -20.18 -32.63 8.49
CA GLU A 39 -19.75 -33.10 9.81
C GLU A 39 -19.35 -31.90 10.68
N TYR A 40 -18.40 -31.10 10.21
CA TYR A 40 -18.02 -29.85 10.86
C TYR A 40 -17.51 -28.77 9.89
N VAL A 41 -17.59 -27.53 10.35
CA VAL A 41 -16.95 -26.36 9.74
C VAL A 41 -16.02 -25.73 10.77
N LYS A 42 -14.78 -25.45 10.35
CA LYS A 42 -13.78 -24.79 11.19
C LYS A 42 -13.22 -23.56 10.50
N ILE A 43 -13.49 -22.37 11.04
CA ILE A 43 -12.85 -21.14 10.59
C ILE A 43 -11.47 -21.04 11.23
N VAL A 44 -10.44 -20.80 10.40
CA VAL A 44 -9.06 -20.71 10.89
C VAL A 44 -8.83 -19.33 11.50
N VAL A 45 -8.48 -19.34 12.78
CA VAL A 45 -8.15 -18.14 13.54
C VAL A 45 -6.64 -18.05 13.72
N SER A 46 -6.10 -16.85 13.62
CA SER A 46 -4.69 -16.59 13.92
C SER A 46 -4.41 -16.81 15.41
N ARG A 47 -3.40 -17.62 15.74
CA ARG A 47 -3.02 -17.91 17.14
C ARG A 47 -2.64 -16.64 17.92
N ILE A 48 -2.03 -15.68 17.23
CA ILE A 48 -1.50 -14.43 17.80
C ILE A 48 -2.60 -13.40 17.97
N THR A 49 -3.30 -13.07 16.87
CA THR A 49 -4.27 -11.96 16.88
C THR A 49 -5.66 -12.37 17.34
N LYS A 50 -5.94 -13.68 17.45
CA LYS A 50 -7.27 -14.24 17.72
C LYS A 50 -8.36 -13.79 16.73
N LEU A 51 -7.95 -13.28 15.56
CA LEU A 51 -8.83 -12.85 14.48
C LEU A 51 -8.91 -13.92 13.37
N PRO A 52 -10.06 -14.05 12.67
CA PRO A 52 -10.21 -14.98 11.55
C PRO A 52 -9.26 -14.62 10.42
N LYS A 53 -8.63 -15.63 9.82
CA LYS A 53 -7.71 -15.48 8.67
C LYS A 53 -8.43 -15.37 7.32
N GLY A 54 -9.75 -15.55 7.30
CA GLY A 54 -10.55 -15.56 6.06
C GLY A 54 -10.42 -16.86 5.26
N VAL A 55 -10.08 -17.94 5.97
CA VAL A 55 -10.03 -19.31 5.44
C VAL A 55 -10.75 -20.25 6.41
N ALA A 56 -11.35 -21.31 5.88
CA ALA A 56 -12.06 -22.30 6.67
C ALA A 56 -11.86 -23.71 6.09
N PHE A 57 -12.04 -24.72 6.93
CA PHE A 57 -12.07 -26.13 6.53
C PHE A 57 -13.46 -26.70 6.79
N VAL A 58 -13.93 -27.53 5.87
CA VAL A 58 -15.25 -28.13 5.91
C VAL A 58 -15.08 -29.62 5.66
N LYS A 59 -15.53 -30.46 6.58
CA LYS A 59 -15.55 -31.91 6.40
C LYS A 59 -16.98 -32.37 6.14
N PHE A 60 -17.20 -33.00 4.99
CA PHE A 60 -18.50 -33.56 4.63
C PHE A 60 -18.64 -34.99 5.17
N GLN A 61 -19.88 -35.44 5.41
CA GLN A 61 -20.12 -36.84 5.72
C GLN A 61 -19.84 -37.73 4.51
N ASN A 62 -20.26 -37.26 3.31
CA ASN A 62 -20.19 -37.98 2.04
C ASN A 62 -19.20 -37.35 1.07
N LYS A 63 -18.48 -38.19 0.33
CA LYS A 63 -17.53 -37.75 -0.71
C LYS A 63 -18.25 -37.10 -1.90
N ASP A 64 -19.46 -37.57 -2.23
CA ASP A 64 -20.27 -37.03 -3.33
C ASP A 64 -20.58 -35.53 -3.14
N SER A 65 -20.77 -35.09 -1.90
CA SER A 65 -20.99 -33.67 -1.58
C SER A 65 -19.77 -32.80 -1.91
N VAL A 66 -18.56 -33.33 -1.70
CA VAL A 66 -17.31 -32.66 -2.07
C VAL A 66 -17.20 -32.51 -3.58
N GLU A 67 -17.51 -33.57 -4.33
CA GLU A 67 -17.45 -33.55 -5.79
C GLU A 67 -18.48 -32.57 -6.39
N LYS A 68 -19.71 -32.56 -5.86
CA LYS A 68 -20.74 -31.57 -6.21
C LYS A 68 -20.26 -30.14 -5.99
N MET A 69 -19.64 -29.89 -4.84
CA MET A 69 -19.13 -28.57 -4.48
C MET A 69 -17.99 -28.12 -5.39
N LEU A 70 -17.02 -28.99 -5.69
CA LEU A 70 -15.90 -28.66 -6.57
C LEU A 70 -16.35 -28.48 -8.03
N SER A 71 -17.30 -29.30 -8.50
CA SER A 71 -17.89 -29.16 -9.83
C SER A 71 -18.64 -27.83 -9.98
N ASN A 72 -19.42 -27.45 -8.97
CA ASN A 72 -20.12 -26.16 -8.96
C ASN A 72 -19.13 -24.98 -8.93
N GLU A 73 -18.05 -25.09 -8.15
CA GLU A 73 -16.99 -24.06 -8.11
C GLU A 73 -16.24 -23.92 -9.45
N LYS A 74 -16.03 -25.02 -10.19
CA LYS A 74 -15.49 -24.97 -11.56
C LYS A 74 -16.41 -24.19 -12.49
N LYS A 75 -17.71 -24.52 -12.50
CA LYS A 75 -18.71 -23.79 -13.29
C LYS A 75 -18.78 -22.30 -12.91
N ALA A 76 -18.65 -22.00 -11.62
CA ALA A 76 -18.59 -20.63 -11.11
C ALA A 76 -17.33 -19.88 -11.57
N ASN A 77 -16.18 -20.56 -11.67
CA ASN A 77 -14.95 -20.00 -12.22
C ASN A 77 -15.08 -19.72 -13.72
N GLU A 78 -15.59 -20.68 -14.50
CA GLU A 78 -15.82 -20.50 -15.95
C GLU A 78 -16.78 -19.35 -16.21
N TYR A 79 -17.88 -19.26 -15.46
CA TYR A 79 -18.82 -18.13 -15.56
C TYR A 79 -18.14 -16.80 -15.24
N PHE A 80 -17.32 -16.77 -14.19
CA PHE A 80 -16.59 -15.57 -13.80
C PHE A 80 -15.59 -15.14 -14.88
N GLU A 81 -14.80 -16.07 -15.43
CA GLU A 81 -13.82 -15.79 -16.48
C GLU A 81 -14.52 -15.28 -17.76
N ASN A 82 -15.58 -15.95 -18.20
CA ASN A 82 -16.29 -15.59 -19.43
C ASN A 82 -16.98 -14.21 -19.34
N ASN A 83 -17.52 -13.84 -18.17
CA ASN A 83 -18.31 -12.60 -18.02
C ASN A 83 -17.50 -11.40 -17.49
N VAL A 84 -16.45 -11.62 -16.70
CA VAL A 84 -15.63 -10.53 -16.12
C VAL A 84 -14.44 -10.17 -17.02
N ILE A 85 -13.93 -11.10 -17.84
CA ILE A 85 -12.81 -10.81 -18.75
C ILE A 85 -13.32 -10.12 -20.03
N ARG A 86 -14.49 -10.49 -20.56
CA ARG A 86 -15.10 -9.81 -21.72
C ARG A 86 -15.48 -8.35 -21.43
N THR A 87 -15.93 -8.03 -20.22
CA THR A 87 -16.20 -6.65 -19.80
C THR A 87 -14.94 -5.79 -19.64
N LYS A 88 -13.73 -6.37 -19.56
CA LYS A 88 -12.48 -5.58 -19.65
C LYS A 88 -12.11 -5.17 -21.07
N LEU A 89 -12.63 -5.87 -22.09
CA LEU A 89 -12.37 -5.58 -23.51
C LEU A 89 -13.38 -4.57 -24.10
N ASP A 90 -14.60 -4.45 -23.55
CA ASP A 90 -15.70 -3.77 -24.24
C ASP A 90 -16.29 -2.51 -23.58
N VAL A 91 -15.70 -1.93 -22.54
CA VAL A 91 -16.30 -0.73 -21.89
C VAL A 91 -15.88 0.56 -22.60
N ARG A 92 -16.51 0.80 -23.76
CA ARG A 92 -16.89 2.14 -24.21
C ARG A 92 -18.28 2.46 -23.62
N LYS A 93 -18.38 3.64 -23.01
CA LYS A 93 -19.61 4.39 -22.64
C LYS A 93 -20.44 3.84 -21.46
N ASP A 94 -20.35 4.57 -20.35
CA ASP A 94 -21.48 4.92 -19.47
C ASP A 94 -22.48 3.82 -19.09
N VAL A 95 -22.10 2.93 -18.18
CA VAL A 95 -23.09 2.24 -17.33
C VAL A 95 -22.71 2.42 -15.86
N LYS A 96 -23.45 3.32 -15.21
CA LYS A 96 -23.59 3.42 -13.76
C LYS A 96 -24.03 2.05 -13.23
N TYR A 97 -23.31 1.56 -12.22
CA TYR A 97 -23.51 0.31 -11.48
C TYR A 97 -22.90 -0.95 -12.10
N THR A 98 -21.78 -1.32 -11.49
CA THR A 98 -21.23 -2.67 -11.29
C THR A 98 -22.30 -3.71 -11.02
N LYS A 99 -22.98 -4.19 -12.05
CA LYS A 99 -23.95 -5.29 -11.96
C LYS A 99 -23.31 -6.68 -12.14
N THR A 100 -21.99 -6.79 -12.29
CA THR A 100 -21.35 -8.07 -12.67
C THR A 100 -20.05 -8.36 -11.90
N LEU A 101 -20.17 -8.56 -10.59
CA LEU A 101 -19.29 -9.46 -9.81
C LEU A 101 -20.11 -10.41 -8.90
N LEU A 102 -21.45 -10.32 -8.94
CA LEU A 102 -22.30 -11.35 -8.35
C LEU A 102 -22.34 -12.51 -9.33
N ILE A 103 -21.88 -13.67 -8.86
CA ILE A 103 -22.22 -14.94 -9.48
C ILE A 103 -23.72 -15.17 -9.23
N PRO A 104 -24.47 -15.80 -10.15
CA PRO A 104 -25.86 -16.17 -9.92
C PRO A 104 -26.04 -16.90 -8.58
N PRO A 105 -27.17 -16.73 -7.87
CA PRO A 105 -27.35 -17.28 -6.53
C PRO A 105 -27.22 -18.80 -6.48
N ASP A 106 -27.50 -19.49 -7.59
CA ASP A 106 -27.42 -20.96 -7.70
C ASP A 106 -26.00 -21.46 -7.97
N LEU A 107 -25.07 -20.55 -8.32
CA LEU A 107 -23.73 -20.88 -8.77
C LEU A 107 -22.67 -20.38 -7.78
N GLY A 108 -21.71 -21.23 -7.49
CA GLY A 108 -20.68 -21.04 -6.48
C GLY A 108 -21.22 -20.89 -5.05
N ILE A 109 -20.31 -20.47 -4.17
CA ILE A 109 -20.62 -20.10 -2.79
C ILE A 109 -20.51 -18.60 -2.67
N GLN A 110 -21.55 -17.98 -2.12
CA GLN A 110 -21.58 -16.55 -1.91
C GLN A 110 -22.19 -16.21 -0.55
N PHE A 111 -21.62 -15.20 0.10
CA PHE A 111 -22.15 -14.60 1.32
C PHE A 111 -22.08 -13.08 1.22
N ASN A 112 -23.21 -12.38 1.40
CA ASN A 112 -23.30 -10.91 1.31
C ASN A 112 -22.64 -10.33 0.04
N GLY A 113 -22.86 -10.97 -1.11
CA GLY A 113 -22.27 -10.55 -2.38
C GLY A 113 -20.80 -10.97 -2.58
N ARG A 114 -20.13 -11.56 -1.58
CA ARG A 114 -18.74 -12.04 -1.67
C ARG A 114 -18.70 -13.53 -2.01
N ARG A 115 -17.94 -13.87 -3.05
CA ARG A 115 -17.66 -15.25 -3.42
C ARG A 115 -16.67 -15.90 -2.45
N ILE A 116 -16.96 -17.13 -2.04
CA ILE A 116 -16.06 -17.99 -1.29
C ILE A 116 -15.54 -19.05 -2.27
N TYR A 117 -14.21 -19.23 -2.34
CA TYR A 117 -13.57 -20.20 -3.22
C TYR A 117 -13.40 -21.53 -2.51
N ALA A 118 -13.61 -22.63 -3.24
CA ALA A 118 -13.48 -23.98 -2.72
C ALA A 118 -12.36 -24.75 -3.42
N HIS A 119 -11.49 -25.39 -2.63
CA HIS A 119 -10.43 -26.27 -3.12
C HIS A 119 -10.38 -27.54 -2.28
N LEU A 120 -9.86 -28.63 -2.84
CA LEU A 120 -9.62 -29.83 -2.04
C LEU A 120 -8.62 -29.51 -0.91
N ALA A 121 -8.89 -30.00 0.30
CA ALA A 121 -7.96 -29.83 1.41
C ALA A 121 -6.68 -30.64 1.14
N LEU A 122 -5.54 -30.00 1.36
CA LEU A 122 -4.22 -30.62 1.19
C LEU A 122 -3.68 -31.06 2.54
N SER A 123 -2.85 -32.10 2.52
CA SER A 123 -2.11 -32.52 3.72
C SER A 123 -1.20 -31.40 4.21
N LYS A 124 -0.84 -31.44 5.50
CA LYS A 124 0.01 -30.40 6.09
C LYS A 124 1.36 -30.27 5.37
N SER A 125 1.97 -31.38 4.98
CA SER A 125 3.25 -31.43 4.27
C SER A 125 3.16 -30.84 2.85
N GLU A 126 2.08 -31.10 2.12
CA GLU A 126 1.83 -30.52 0.80
C GLU A 126 1.56 -29.02 0.89
N ALA A 127 0.76 -28.58 1.87
CA ALA A 127 0.49 -27.17 2.13
C ALA A 127 1.80 -26.40 2.42
N GLU A 128 2.67 -26.95 3.27
CA GLU A 128 4.00 -26.39 3.57
C GLU A 128 4.91 -26.35 2.34
N SER A 129 4.82 -27.34 1.45
CA SER A 129 5.58 -27.38 0.21
C SER A 129 5.12 -26.30 -0.78
N ILE A 130 3.81 -26.05 -0.86
CA ILE A 130 3.24 -24.98 -1.68
C ILE A 130 3.58 -23.60 -1.10
N GLU A 131 3.57 -23.43 0.23
CA GLU A 131 4.04 -22.19 0.86
C GLU A 131 5.52 -21.95 0.58
N ARG A 132 6.38 -22.96 0.74
CA ARG A 132 7.81 -22.87 0.38
C ARG A 132 8.01 -22.51 -1.10
N LYS A 133 7.27 -23.13 -2.01
CA LYS A 133 7.32 -22.81 -3.45
C LYS A 133 6.81 -21.39 -3.78
N LYS A 134 5.78 -20.90 -3.07
CA LYS A 134 5.33 -19.51 -3.20
C LYS A 134 6.40 -18.52 -2.75
N HIS A 135 7.17 -18.88 -1.73
CA HIS A 135 8.30 -18.07 -1.29
C HIS A 135 9.43 -18.03 -2.33
N SER A 136 9.76 -19.17 -2.94
CA SER A 136 10.87 -19.25 -3.91
C SER A 136 10.55 -18.67 -5.29
N ILE A 137 9.30 -18.74 -5.77
CA ILE A 137 8.96 -18.38 -7.18
C ILE A 137 8.49 -16.92 -7.33
N GLY A 138 8.07 -16.24 -6.26
CA GLY A 138 7.46 -14.91 -6.36
C GLY A 138 7.94 -13.84 -5.38
N SER A 139 8.69 -14.19 -4.33
CA SER A 139 9.11 -13.22 -3.31
C SER A 139 10.61 -12.95 -3.23
N ASP A 140 11.47 -13.88 -3.65
CA ASP A 140 12.91 -13.71 -3.43
C ASP A 140 13.49 -12.53 -4.21
N HIS A 141 13.26 -12.40 -5.52
CA HIS A 141 13.75 -11.23 -6.28
C HIS A 141 13.19 -9.88 -5.78
N LYS A 142 11.98 -9.85 -5.24
CA LYS A 142 11.35 -8.61 -4.77
C LYS A 142 11.86 -8.20 -3.39
N LEU A 143 12.04 -9.17 -2.48
CA LEU A 143 12.63 -8.96 -1.16
C LEU A 143 14.12 -8.63 -1.27
N GLU A 144 14.87 -9.32 -2.12
CA GLU A 144 16.29 -9.09 -2.33
C GLU A 144 16.57 -7.69 -2.88
N SER A 145 15.75 -7.25 -3.85
CA SER A 145 15.79 -5.86 -4.35
C SER A 145 15.45 -4.82 -3.27
N GLU A 146 14.47 -5.09 -2.40
CA GLU A 146 14.10 -4.15 -1.32
C GLU A 146 15.21 -4.07 -0.25
N PHE A 147 15.82 -5.20 0.13
CA PHE A 147 16.95 -5.20 1.06
C PHE A 147 18.17 -4.47 0.50
N GLU A 148 18.43 -4.59 -0.81
CA GLU A 148 19.50 -3.83 -1.45
C GLU A 148 19.26 -2.32 -1.37
N LEU A 149 18.01 -1.87 -1.60
CA LEU A 149 17.63 -0.46 -1.46
C LEU A 149 17.77 0.05 -0.02
N ILE A 150 17.49 -0.77 0.98
CA ILE A 150 17.64 -0.38 2.41
C ILE A 150 19.14 -0.28 2.76
N ARG A 151 19.98 -1.13 2.17
CA ARG A 151 21.44 -1.07 2.39
C ARG A 151 22.09 0.15 1.73
N GLN A 152 21.46 0.76 0.73
CA GLN A 152 21.98 1.98 0.10
C GLN A 152 22.04 3.13 1.09
N GLY A 153 23.25 3.65 1.31
CA GLY A 153 23.51 4.74 2.25
C GLY A 153 23.63 4.32 3.71
N LEU A 154 23.62 3.03 4.02
CA LEU A 154 23.90 2.52 5.36
C LEU A 154 25.37 2.73 5.71
N ILE A 155 25.61 3.35 6.87
CA ILE A 155 26.96 3.55 7.41
C ILE A 155 26.93 3.10 8.87
N LEU A 156 27.79 2.14 9.19
CA LEU A 156 27.92 1.55 10.52
C LEU A 156 29.35 1.77 11.05
N PRO A 157 29.55 1.69 12.39
CA PRO A 157 30.90 1.74 12.96
C PRO A 157 31.82 0.69 12.32
N GLY A 158 33.04 1.11 11.97
CA GLY A 158 34.04 0.26 11.32
C GLY A 158 34.03 0.27 9.78
N MET A 159 33.08 0.95 9.14
CA MET A 159 33.11 1.22 7.70
C MET A 159 34.05 2.38 7.36
N LYS A 160 34.60 2.42 6.14
CA LYS A 160 35.49 3.52 5.69
C LYS A 160 34.76 4.86 5.68
N GLU A 161 33.49 4.84 5.30
CA GLU A 161 32.63 6.01 5.24
C GLU A 161 32.28 6.57 6.63
N ALA A 162 32.52 5.78 7.69
CA ALA A 162 32.34 6.15 9.09
C ALA A 162 33.53 6.94 9.67
N GLU A 163 34.64 7.05 8.95
CA GLU A 163 35.82 7.77 9.40
C GLU A 163 35.55 9.27 9.54
N GLY A 164 36.00 9.86 10.65
CA GLY A 164 35.81 11.28 10.98
C GLY A 164 34.38 11.64 11.43
N MET A 165 33.55 10.65 11.76
CA MET A 165 32.22 10.86 12.35
C MET A 165 32.28 10.81 13.87
N SER A 166 31.45 11.59 14.55
CA SER A 166 31.36 11.52 16.01
C SER A 166 30.67 10.23 16.46
N GLU A 167 31.03 9.73 17.65
CA GLU A 167 30.36 8.56 18.25
C GLU A 167 28.84 8.75 18.37
N HIS A 168 28.41 9.99 18.63
CA HIS A 168 26.99 10.33 18.67
C HIS A 168 26.29 10.11 17.34
N ASP A 169 26.88 10.55 16.22
CA ASP A 169 26.29 10.37 14.89
C ASP A 169 26.26 8.89 14.48
N LEU A 170 27.32 8.14 14.80
CA LEU A 170 27.37 6.69 14.58
C LEU A 170 26.27 5.96 15.34
N LYS A 171 26.02 6.34 16.60
CA LYS A 171 24.93 5.79 17.41
C LYS A 171 23.55 6.11 16.84
N LEU A 172 23.36 7.32 16.28
CA LEU A 172 22.11 7.68 15.61
C LEU A 172 21.86 6.79 14.38
N ARG A 173 22.90 6.51 13.58
CA ARG A 173 22.82 5.62 12.41
C ARG A 173 22.49 4.19 12.80
N GLU A 174 23.15 3.65 13.82
CA GLU A 174 22.82 2.33 14.36
C GLU A 174 21.35 2.24 14.83
N ASN A 175 20.89 3.25 15.56
CA ASN A 175 19.51 3.26 16.07
C ASN A 175 18.50 3.32 14.93
N SER A 176 18.78 4.12 13.90
CA SER A 176 17.96 4.19 12.70
C SER A 176 17.90 2.84 11.99
N TRP A 177 19.05 2.18 11.83
CA TRP A 177 19.13 0.84 11.24
C TRP A 177 18.35 -0.20 12.05
N LYS A 178 18.47 -0.19 13.38
CA LYS A 178 17.71 -1.10 14.28
C LYS A 178 16.20 -0.87 14.13
N GLU A 179 15.76 0.40 14.06
CA GLU A 179 14.35 0.77 13.84
C GLU A 179 13.83 0.26 12.48
N LEU A 180 14.59 0.49 11.40
CA LEU A 180 14.24 0.02 10.05
C LEU A 180 14.14 -1.50 10.01
N LYS A 181 15.16 -2.22 10.53
CA LYS A 181 15.19 -3.69 10.56
C LYS A 181 14.02 -4.27 11.36
N PHE A 182 13.64 -3.62 12.45
CA PHE A 182 12.46 -4.03 13.23
C PHE A 182 11.16 -3.84 12.45
N LYS A 183 10.98 -2.68 11.80
CA LYS A 183 9.77 -2.39 11.00
C LYS A 183 9.64 -3.33 9.81
N MET A 184 10.73 -3.63 9.10
CA MET A 184 10.71 -4.50 7.93
C MET A 184 10.39 -5.97 8.23
N LYS A 185 10.59 -6.43 9.48
CA LYS A 185 10.12 -7.78 9.89
C LYS A 185 8.60 -7.90 9.86
N ASN A 186 7.86 -6.78 9.95
CA ASN A 186 6.41 -6.79 10.00
C ASN A 186 5.82 -6.50 8.60
N PRO A 187 4.97 -7.39 8.06
CA PRO A 187 4.45 -7.28 6.70
C PRO A 187 3.52 -6.08 6.44
N ASN A 188 3.10 -5.41 7.51
CA ASN A 188 2.30 -4.17 7.43
C ASN A 188 3.15 -2.96 7.03
N TYR A 189 4.47 -3.03 7.18
CA TYR A 189 5.37 -1.99 6.70
C TYR A 189 5.85 -2.30 5.29
N GLU A 190 6.03 -1.26 4.49
CA GLU A 190 6.54 -1.37 3.13
C GLU A 190 7.50 -0.22 2.83
N LEU A 191 8.53 -0.52 2.05
CA LEU A 191 9.50 0.47 1.63
C LEU A 191 8.91 1.35 0.52
N ASN A 192 8.94 2.66 0.74
CA ASN A 192 8.50 3.64 -0.23
C ASN A 192 9.67 4.13 -1.10
N LYS A 193 9.69 3.70 -2.36
CA LYS A 193 10.70 4.07 -3.36
C LYS A 193 10.65 5.55 -3.79
N LEU A 194 9.53 6.24 -3.55
CA LEU A 194 9.29 7.62 -3.98
C LEU A 194 9.39 8.63 -2.83
N SER A 195 9.71 8.16 -1.63
CA SER A 195 9.82 9.01 -0.46
C SER A 195 11.10 8.72 0.31
N LEU A 196 11.80 9.76 0.71
CA LEU A 196 13.02 9.66 1.52
C LEU A 196 12.76 10.21 2.92
N CYS A 197 13.32 9.56 3.92
CA CYS A 197 13.47 10.05 5.28
C CYS A 197 14.86 10.68 5.42
N ILE A 198 14.92 11.95 5.79
CA ILE A 198 16.16 12.65 6.13
C ILE A 198 16.17 12.87 7.63
N ARG A 199 17.18 12.32 8.33
CA ARG A 199 17.41 12.50 9.76
C ARG A 199 18.65 13.36 10.01
N ASN A 200 18.87 13.68 11.28
CA ASN A 200 19.94 14.58 11.74
C ASN A 200 19.82 16.00 11.17
N ILE A 201 18.59 16.47 10.96
CA ILE A 201 18.31 17.82 10.47
C ILE A 201 18.46 18.80 11.64
N PRO A 202 19.29 19.85 11.52
CA PRO A 202 19.36 20.93 12.49
C PRO A 202 17.99 21.56 12.80
N THR A 203 17.73 21.86 14.07
CA THR A 203 16.40 22.33 14.53
C THR A 203 16.03 23.73 14.04
N ASN A 204 17.02 24.52 13.61
CA ASN A 204 16.85 25.84 13.03
C ASN A 204 16.40 25.80 11.55
N ILE A 205 16.53 24.65 10.87
CA ILE A 205 16.19 24.52 9.46
C ILE A 205 14.68 24.33 9.27
N ASN A 206 14.10 25.19 8.43
CA ASN A 206 12.71 25.12 8.02
C ASN A 206 12.49 24.27 6.76
N GLN A 207 11.23 23.95 6.47
CA GLN A 207 10.85 23.10 5.32
C GLN A 207 11.28 23.71 3.97
N GLY A 208 11.14 25.04 3.82
CA GLY A 208 11.59 25.76 2.62
C GLY A 208 13.11 25.77 2.46
N GLN A 209 13.84 26.00 3.55
CA GLN A 209 15.31 25.96 3.56
C GLN A 209 15.84 24.57 3.19
N LEU A 210 15.26 23.51 3.77
CA LEU A 210 15.62 22.14 3.41
C LEU A 210 15.35 21.85 1.92
N GLY A 211 14.22 22.33 1.40
CA GLY A 211 13.92 22.26 -0.03
C GLY A 211 14.99 22.94 -0.89
N ASN A 212 15.39 24.16 -0.54
CA ASN A 212 16.42 24.90 -1.25
C ASN A 212 17.77 24.18 -1.22
N ILE A 213 18.19 23.64 -0.06
CA ILE A 213 19.43 22.86 0.05
C ILE A 213 19.42 21.66 -0.90
N ILE A 214 18.30 20.92 -0.96
CA ILE A 214 18.13 19.81 -1.90
C ILE A 214 18.25 20.31 -3.35
N PHE A 215 17.57 21.41 -3.68
CA PHE A 215 17.59 21.99 -5.02
C PHE A 215 18.96 22.51 -5.45
N ASP A 216 19.72 23.09 -4.54
CA ASP A 216 21.07 23.60 -4.81
C ASP A 216 22.03 22.45 -5.09
N LYS A 217 21.95 21.37 -4.30
CA LYS A 217 22.72 20.13 -4.55
C LYS A 217 22.36 19.48 -5.88
N ILE A 218 21.07 19.40 -6.23
CA ILE A 218 20.64 18.90 -7.55
C ILE A 218 21.12 19.81 -8.68
N SER A 219 21.13 21.13 -8.46
CA SER A 219 21.58 22.10 -9.47
C SER A 219 23.09 22.01 -9.73
N ASN A 220 23.87 21.58 -8.74
CA ASN A 220 25.31 21.42 -8.84
C ASN A 220 25.75 20.03 -9.36
N LEU A 221 24.81 19.15 -9.72
CA LEU A 221 25.13 17.87 -10.35
C LEU A 221 25.83 18.04 -11.70
N GLU A 222 26.75 17.12 -11.99
CA GLU A 222 27.46 17.01 -13.26
C GLU A 222 26.50 16.85 -14.43
N THR A 223 26.84 17.46 -15.57
CA THR A 223 25.94 17.53 -16.73
C THR A 223 25.66 16.17 -17.35
N ASP A 224 26.64 15.28 -17.39
CA ASP A 224 26.48 13.96 -18.01
C ASP A 224 25.69 13.01 -17.12
N PHE A 225 25.89 13.08 -15.80
CA PHE A 225 25.03 12.41 -14.82
C PHE A 225 23.57 12.86 -14.95
N VAL A 226 23.32 14.17 -15.11
CA VAL A 226 21.97 14.71 -15.28
C VAL A 226 21.29 14.20 -16.56
N LYS A 227 22.02 14.08 -17.68
CA LYS A 227 21.46 13.52 -18.92
C LYS A 227 21.03 12.07 -18.72
N LYS A 228 21.89 11.25 -18.12
CA LYS A 228 21.60 9.85 -17.80
C LYS A 228 20.40 9.74 -16.86
N LEU A 229 20.41 10.51 -15.77
CA LEU A 229 19.33 10.54 -14.79
C LEU A 229 17.98 10.88 -15.45
N VAL A 230 17.94 11.89 -16.33
CA VAL A 230 16.71 12.26 -17.04
C VAL A 230 16.22 11.15 -17.96
N ALA A 231 17.12 10.45 -18.66
CA ALA A 231 16.76 9.31 -19.50
C ALA A 231 16.14 8.18 -18.65
N ASP A 232 16.78 7.82 -17.53
CA ASP A 232 16.27 6.79 -16.60
C ASP A 232 14.89 7.16 -16.04
N ILE A 233 14.68 8.44 -15.68
CA ILE A 233 13.38 8.94 -15.20
C ILE A 233 12.31 8.85 -16.29
N ILE A 234 12.65 9.13 -17.55
CA ILE A 234 11.70 9.01 -18.67
C ILE A 234 11.26 7.56 -18.82
N SER A 235 12.20 6.61 -18.85
CA SER A 235 11.89 5.18 -18.93
C SER A 235 11.01 4.72 -17.75
N GLU A 236 11.33 5.13 -16.52
CA GLU A 236 10.53 4.82 -15.33
C GLU A 236 9.08 5.33 -15.44
N LEU A 237 8.91 6.56 -15.92
CA LEU A 237 7.59 7.18 -16.04
C LEU A 237 6.79 6.59 -17.21
N GLU A 238 7.44 6.13 -18.27
CA GLU A 238 6.80 5.44 -19.40
C GLU A 238 6.27 4.07 -18.98
N GLU A 239 7.06 3.28 -18.24
CA GLU A 239 6.62 1.99 -17.68
C GLU A 239 5.43 2.15 -16.70
N LYS A 240 5.48 3.17 -15.83
CA LYS A 240 4.35 3.46 -14.93
C LYS A 240 3.08 3.87 -15.67
N SER A 241 3.21 4.54 -16.81
CA SER A 241 2.07 4.95 -17.64
C SER A 241 1.35 3.75 -18.28
N LEU A 242 2.05 2.63 -18.50
CA LEU A 242 1.46 1.38 -19.01
C LEU A 242 0.68 0.60 -17.93
N SER A 243 1.08 0.73 -16.65
CA SER A 243 0.52 -0.06 -15.54
C SER A 243 -0.61 0.63 -14.76
N GLU A 244 -0.61 1.96 -14.62
CA GLU A 244 -1.60 2.72 -13.84
C GLU A 244 -2.47 3.65 -14.72
N LYS A 245 -3.61 3.15 -15.23
CA LYS A 245 -4.54 3.89 -16.11
C LYS A 245 -5.28 5.10 -15.50
N TYR A 246 -4.94 5.57 -14.29
CA TYR A 246 -5.69 6.62 -13.57
C TYR A 246 -4.88 7.90 -13.22
N SER A 247 -3.61 8.04 -13.63
CA SER A 247 -2.82 9.28 -13.45
C SER A 247 -2.41 9.92 -14.80
N TYR A 248 -3.35 9.97 -15.74
CA TYR A 248 -3.06 10.24 -17.15
C TYR A 248 -2.72 11.72 -17.49
N THR A 249 -2.81 12.66 -16.54
CA THR A 249 -2.66 14.11 -16.87
C THR A 249 -1.40 14.76 -16.31
N GLU A 250 -1.01 14.47 -15.06
CA GLU A 250 0.20 15.06 -14.48
C GLU A 250 1.48 14.40 -14.99
N ASN A 251 1.51 13.06 -15.03
CA ASN A 251 2.70 12.33 -15.49
C ASN A 251 3.02 12.60 -16.96
N ASN A 252 2.00 12.73 -17.81
CA ASN A 252 2.19 13.07 -19.24
C ASN A 252 2.74 14.48 -19.44
N ARG A 253 2.30 15.47 -18.64
CA ARG A 253 2.88 16.84 -18.69
C ARG A 253 4.34 16.85 -18.26
N ILE A 254 4.68 16.07 -17.24
CA ILE A 254 6.04 15.92 -16.74
C ILE A 254 6.93 15.25 -17.80
N LEU A 255 6.47 14.13 -18.39
CA LEU A 255 7.14 13.43 -19.47
C LEU A 255 7.42 14.33 -20.68
N CYS A 256 6.43 15.10 -21.12
CA CYS A 256 6.63 16.05 -22.21
C CYS A 256 7.68 17.13 -21.89
N ARG A 257 7.73 17.61 -20.64
CA ARG A 257 8.76 18.58 -20.22
C ARG A 257 10.15 17.95 -20.18
N LEU A 258 10.26 16.72 -19.65
CA LEU A 258 11.51 15.97 -19.57
C LEU A 258 12.09 15.69 -20.97
N ARG A 259 11.25 15.21 -21.91
CA ARG A 259 11.66 14.97 -23.32
C ARG A 259 12.20 16.23 -23.99
N LYS A 260 11.57 17.38 -23.75
CA LYS A 260 12.03 18.68 -24.27
C LYS A 260 13.30 19.19 -23.60
N SER A 261 13.63 18.70 -22.41
CA SER A 261 14.80 19.17 -21.65
C SER A 261 16.04 18.29 -21.80
N VAL A 262 15.94 17.04 -22.28
CA VAL A 262 17.04 16.05 -22.32
C VAL A 262 18.36 16.64 -22.85
N ASN A 263 18.30 17.40 -23.95
CA ASN A 263 19.48 17.95 -24.61
C ASN A 263 19.97 19.29 -23.99
N SER A 264 19.28 19.82 -22.98
CA SER A 264 19.60 21.10 -22.35
C SER A 264 19.76 20.94 -20.82
N PRO A 265 21.00 20.86 -20.31
CA PRO A 265 21.27 20.61 -18.89
C PRO A 265 20.61 21.64 -17.95
N LYS A 266 20.58 22.92 -18.34
CA LYS A 266 19.91 23.99 -17.57
C LYS A 266 18.41 23.75 -17.45
N LYS A 267 17.74 23.36 -18.54
CA LYS A 267 16.30 23.04 -18.53
C LYS A 267 16.03 21.78 -17.73
N SER A 268 16.86 20.74 -17.89
CA SER A 268 16.74 19.48 -17.14
C SER A 268 16.80 19.71 -15.64
N LYS A 269 17.77 20.50 -15.15
CA LYS A 269 17.89 20.86 -13.74
C LYS A 269 16.64 21.57 -13.21
N SER A 270 16.03 22.46 -13.99
CA SER A 270 14.77 23.11 -13.64
C SER A 270 13.61 22.12 -13.54
N VAL A 271 13.49 21.19 -14.50
CA VAL A 271 12.44 20.16 -14.48
C VAL A 271 12.62 19.21 -13.29
N LEU A 272 13.86 18.82 -12.95
CA LEU A 272 14.16 17.98 -11.79
C LEU A 272 13.71 18.62 -10.47
N LYS A 273 13.82 19.96 -10.32
CA LYS A 273 13.28 20.67 -9.15
C LYS A 273 11.77 20.48 -9.02
N GLY A 274 11.04 20.51 -10.14
CA GLY A 274 9.59 20.30 -10.20
C GLY A 274 9.13 18.87 -9.92
N LEU A 275 10.03 17.88 -9.92
CA LEU A 275 9.72 16.48 -9.59
C LEU A 275 9.70 16.21 -8.09
N VAL A 276 10.16 17.15 -7.26
CA VAL A 276 10.03 17.08 -5.80
C VAL A 276 8.65 17.63 -5.42
N LYS A 277 7.71 16.75 -5.09
CA LYS A 277 6.31 17.12 -4.78
C LYS A 277 6.22 17.95 -3.51
N LYS A 278 6.89 17.50 -2.46
CA LYS A 278 6.68 18.02 -1.11
C LYS A 278 7.84 17.70 -0.19
N VAL A 279 8.22 18.67 0.63
CA VAL A 279 9.16 18.49 1.75
C VAL A 279 8.40 18.72 3.06
N ARG A 280 8.52 17.79 4.01
CA ARG A 280 7.81 17.84 5.29
C ARG A 280 8.72 17.49 6.45
N ILE A 281 9.10 18.49 7.23
CA ILE A 281 9.77 18.32 8.53
C ILE A 281 8.73 17.94 9.60
N ILE A 282 9.05 16.92 10.40
CA ILE A 282 8.22 16.48 11.53
C ILE A 282 8.57 17.29 12.77
N ARG A 283 7.53 17.70 13.50
CA ARG A 283 7.62 18.52 14.70
C ARG A 283 6.82 17.87 15.83
N LYS A 284 7.11 18.24 17.09
CA LYS A 284 6.44 17.66 18.27
C LYS A 284 4.91 17.78 18.20
N ASN A 285 4.41 18.94 17.77
CA ASN A 285 2.99 19.18 17.57
C ASN A 285 2.69 19.39 16.07
N SER A 286 1.43 19.25 15.70
CA SER A 286 0.99 19.52 14.31
C SER A 286 1.18 21.00 13.90
N ASN A 287 1.36 21.89 14.88
CA ASN A 287 1.54 23.32 14.64
C ASN A 287 2.91 23.62 14.01
N LYS A 288 2.92 24.49 12.99
CA LYS A 288 4.12 24.90 12.23
C LYS A 288 5.21 25.55 13.11
N THR A 289 4.81 26.14 14.24
CA THR A 289 5.70 26.82 15.20
C THR A 289 6.34 25.88 16.21
N SER A 290 5.92 24.62 16.27
CA SER A 290 6.44 23.68 17.27
C SER A 290 7.86 23.21 16.95
N LYS A 291 8.59 22.81 18.00
CA LYS A 291 10.00 22.38 17.90
C LYS A 291 10.14 21.21 16.92
N SER A 292 11.12 21.33 16.01
CA SER A 292 11.51 20.27 15.08
C SER A 292 11.96 19.02 15.83
N MET A 293 11.58 17.85 15.32
CA MET A 293 12.05 16.55 15.81
C MET A 293 13.39 16.14 15.22
N GLY A 294 13.98 16.95 14.33
CA GLY A 294 15.27 16.67 13.70
C GLY A 294 15.23 15.66 12.55
N TYR A 295 14.03 15.36 12.03
CA TYR A 295 13.86 14.55 10.83
C TYR A 295 12.68 15.02 9.97
N GLY A 296 12.70 14.65 8.70
CA GLY A 296 11.69 15.03 7.72
C GLY A 296 11.59 14.06 6.56
N PHE A 297 10.54 14.23 5.76
CA PHE A 297 10.25 13.42 4.59
C PHE A 297 10.28 14.27 3.33
N VAL A 298 10.88 13.73 2.27
CA VAL A 298 10.91 14.31 0.93
C VAL A 298 10.15 13.38 0.00
N TYR A 299 9.10 13.88 -0.63
CA TYR A 299 8.26 13.15 -1.57
C TYR A 299 8.64 13.54 -3.00
N THR A 300 8.95 12.56 -3.83
CA THR A 300 9.32 12.75 -5.23
C THR A 300 8.30 12.06 -6.16
N ASN A 301 8.42 12.32 -7.46
CA ASN A 301 7.66 11.62 -8.50
C ASN A 301 8.38 10.38 -9.04
N SER A 302 9.68 10.25 -8.79
CA SER A 302 10.54 9.23 -9.43
C SER A 302 11.47 8.57 -8.43
N PHE A 303 11.65 7.28 -8.62
CA PHE A 303 12.61 6.48 -7.87
C PHE A 303 14.05 6.90 -8.18
N PHE A 304 14.41 7.09 -9.46
CA PHE A 304 15.76 7.49 -9.84
C PHE A 304 16.16 8.85 -9.26
N LEU A 305 15.23 9.82 -9.24
CA LEU A 305 15.47 11.09 -8.55
C LEU A 305 15.67 10.89 -7.05
N SER A 306 14.87 10.03 -6.40
CA SER A 306 15.04 9.72 -4.98
C SER A 306 16.42 9.11 -4.70
N LYS A 307 16.87 8.18 -5.55
CA LYS A 307 18.20 7.58 -5.45
C LYS A 307 19.32 8.60 -5.63
N ALA A 308 19.17 9.51 -6.60
CA ALA A 308 20.12 10.61 -6.81
C ALA A 308 20.19 11.56 -5.60
N ILE A 309 19.04 11.90 -4.99
CA ILE A 309 18.98 12.71 -3.77
C ILE A 309 19.64 11.99 -2.59
N LEU A 310 19.40 10.68 -2.43
CA LEU A 310 20.03 9.88 -1.40
C LEU A 310 21.56 9.90 -1.54
N ASN A 311 22.08 9.61 -2.73
CA ASN A 311 23.52 9.54 -2.96
C ASN A 311 24.23 10.90 -2.82
N THR A 312 23.56 12.00 -3.14
CA THR A 312 24.14 13.35 -3.08
C THR A 312 24.15 13.93 -1.66
N LEU A 313 23.11 13.63 -0.88
CA LEU A 313 22.95 14.20 0.45
C LEU A 313 23.56 13.33 1.53
N ASN A 314 23.42 12.01 1.47
CA ASN A 314 23.80 11.13 2.57
C ASN A 314 25.28 11.27 2.94
N ASN A 315 25.57 11.34 4.25
CA ASN A 315 26.93 11.52 4.79
C ASN A 315 27.70 12.76 4.29
N ASN A 316 27.02 13.73 3.68
CA ASN A 316 27.69 14.89 3.11
C ASN A 316 27.84 16.02 4.16
N PRO A 317 29.07 16.36 4.62
CA PRO A 317 29.29 17.37 5.66
C PRO A 317 28.93 18.79 5.19
N SER A 318 28.95 19.05 3.88
CA SER A 318 28.64 20.37 3.30
C SER A 318 27.14 20.70 3.26
N VAL A 319 26.27 19.75 3.61
CA VAL A 319 24.80 19.95 3.59
C VAL A 319 24.33 20.73 4.82
N PHE A 320 24.87 20.40 5.99
CA PHE A 320 24.54 21.06 7.25
C PHE A 320 25.83 21.53 7.94
N THR A 321 26.46 20.63 8.71
CA THR A 321 27.75 20.84 9.38
C THR A 321 28.51 19.52 9.41
N PRO A 322 29.85 19.52 9.57
CA PRO A 322 30.64 18.29 9.68
C PRO A 322 30.18 17.35 10.81
N GLU A 323 29.65 17.92 11.90
CA GLU A 323 29.12 17.18 13.05
C GLU A 323 27.70 16.65 12.83
N LYS A 324 26.87 17.37 12.08
CA LYS A 324 25.48 16.99 11.80
C LYS A 324 25.31 16.58 10.35
N ARG A 325 25.95 15.49 9.96
CA ARG A 325 25.82 14.96 8.60
C ARG A 325 24.42 14.36 8.42
N PRO A 326 23.72 14.67 7.32
CA PRO A 326 22.41 14.07 7.06
C PRO A 326 22.51 12.55 6.94
N ILE A 327 21.49 11.88 7.48
CA ILE A 327 21.26 10.44 7.30
C ILE A 327 20.05 10.33 6.38
N VAL A 328 20.24 9.83 5.17
CA VAL A 328 19.17 9.73 4.18
C VAL A 328 18.85 8.27 3.88
N GLU A 329 17.59 7.92 4.08
CA GLU A 329 17.08 6.57 3.96
C GLU A 329 15.79 6.59 3.13
N PHE A 330 15.44 5.47 2.49
CA PHE A 330 14.08 5.33 1.94
C PHE A 330 13.06 5.29 3.07
N ALA A 331 11.93 5.99 2.88
CA ALA A 331 10.87 6.03 3.87
C ALA A 331 10.17 4.67 3.97
N ILE A 332 9.74 4.31 5.17
CA ILE A 332 8.90 3.13 5.40
C ILE A 332 7.48 3.60 5.74
N ASP A 333 6.51 3.12 4.98
CA ASP A 333 5.10 3.42 5.20
C ASP A 333 4.39 2.24 5.92
N ASP A 334 3.46 2.56 6.83
CA ASP A 334 2.54 1.57 7.41
C ASP A 334 1.29 1.49 6.53
N LYS A 335 1.04 0.32 5.92
CA LYS A 335 -0.12 0.03 5.07
C LYS A 335 -1.44 0.34 5.77
N ARG A 336 -1.54 0.12 7.09
CA ARG A 336 -2.75 0.39 7.88
C ARG A 336 -2.98 1.89 8.02
N ALA A 337 -1.92 2.66 8.29
CA ALA A 337 -1.98 4.11 8.38
C ALA A 337 -2.34 4.73 7.02
N LEU A 338 -1.73 4.23 5.93
CA LEU A 338 -2.07 4.63 4.56
C LEU A 338 -3.54 4.36 4.22
N TYR A 339 -4.06 3.18 4.59
CA TYR A 339 -5.46 2.83 4.38
C TYR A 339 -6.39 3.79 5.15
N LEU A 340 -6.11 4.05 6.42
CA LEU A 340 -6.88 4.99 7.24
C LEU A 340 -6.82 6.42 6.67
N GLN A 341 -5.66 6.88 6.20
CA GLN A 341 -5.51 8.17 5.56
C GLN A 341 -6.38 8.28 4.30
N ARG A 342 -6.30 7.30 3.39
CA ARG A 342 -7.13 7.26 2.17
C ARG A 342 -8.62 7.24 2.49
N LYS A 343 -9.04 6.45 3.50
CA LYS A 343 -10.43 6.40 3.97
C LYS A 343 -10.89 7.77 4.49
N ASN A 344 -10.05 8.48 5.24
CA ASN A 344 -10.37 9.81 5.76
C ASN A 344 -10.41 10.87 4.65
N GLU A 345 -9.49 10.83 3.70
CA GLU A 345 -9.50 11.71 2.51
C GLU A 345 -10.76 11.47 1.66
N PHE A 346 -11.16 10.21 1.47
CA PHE A 346 -12.38 9.86 0.76
C PHE A 346 -13.63 10.39 1.47
N LYS A 347 -13.72 10.22 2.80
CA LYS A 347 -14.80 10.82 3.61
C LYS A 347 -14.83 12.35 3.51
N LYS A 348 -13.67 13.02 3.55
CA LYS A 348 -13.59 14.48 3.36
C LYS A 348 -14.06 14.92 1.98
N LYS A 349 -13.70 14.20 0.92
CA LYS A 349 -14.17 14.47 -0.45
C LYS A 349 -15.68 14.24 -0.59
N MET A 350 -16.21 13.19 0.01
CA MET A 350 -17.65 12.91 0.01
C MET A 350 -18.44 13.99 0.76
N ASN A 351 -18.00 14.38 1.95
CA ASN A 351 -18.64 15.46 2.71
C ASN A 351 -18.49 16.83 2.01
N GLY A 352 -17.35 17.08 1.36
CA GLY A 352 -17.11 18.31 0.60
C GLY A 352 -17.92 18.40 -0.69
N ASN A 353 -18.20 17.27 -1.35
CA ASN A 353 -19.07 17.23 -2.52
C ASN A 353 -20.55 17.37 -2.12
N PHE A 354 -20.98 16.84 -0.97
CA PHE A 354 -22.33 17.01 -0.46
C PHE A 354 -22.68 18.50 -0.20
N CYS A 355 -21.73 19.27 0.35
CA CYS A 355 -21.90 20.73 0.50
C CYS A 355 -21.98 21.50 -0.82
N LYS A 356 -21.28 21.05 -1.88
CA LYS A 356 -21.29 21.73 -3.18
C LYS A 356 -22.57 21.50 -4.00
N TYR A 357 -23.27 20.40 -3.76
CA TYR A 357 -24.58 20.14 -4.39
C TYR A 357 -25.70 20.97 -3.76
N LEU A 358 -25.60 21.30 -2.46
CA LEU A 358 -26.57 22.16 -1.77
C LEU A 358 -26.46 23.66 -2.14
N ASP A 359 -25.31 24.10 -2.66
CA ASP A 359 -25.10 25.50 -3.08
C ASP A 359 -25.51 25.80 -4.54
N LYS A 360 -25.88 24.78 -5.34
CA LYS A 360 -26.16 24.95 -6.79
C LYS A 360 -27.51 24.43 -7.29
N GLY A 361 -28.41 24.02 -6.40
CA GLY A 361 -29.75 23.59 -6.80
C GLY A 361 -30.74 23.81 -5.67
N GLU A 362 -31.75 24.62 -5.95
CA GLU A 362 -32.94 24.91 -5.14
C GLU A 362 -32.73 25.72 -3.85
N LYS A 363 -33.48 26.84 -3.77
CA LYS A 363 -33.74 27.54 -2.51
C LYS A 363 -34.49 26.56 -1.60
N VAL A 364 -33.76 25.82 -0.77
CA VAL A 364 -34.35 25.16 0.39
C VAL A 364 -34.88 26.28 1.29
N THR A 365 -36.20 26.37 1.40
CA THR A 365 -36.85 27.24 2.38
C THR A 365 -36.22 26.97 3.74
N LYS A 366 -35.62 28.00 4.35
CA LYS A 366 -35.07 27.91 5.71
C LYS A 366 -36.20 27.42 6.62
N MET A 367 -36.11 26.17 7.07
CA MET A 367 -36.88 25.73 8.23
C MET A 367 -36.50 26.65 9.40
N GLU A 368 -37.44 27.46 9.86
CA GLU A 368 -37.22 28.33 11.01
C GLU A 368 -36.76 27.48 12.20
N LYS A 369 -35.58 27.81 12.73
CA LYS A 369 -35.08 27.18 13.94
C LYS A 369 -35.95 27.63 15.10
N ILE A 370 -36.95 26.83 15.44
CA ILE A 370 -37.78 26.99 16.62
C ILE A 370 -36.86 26.97 17.86
N GLY A 371 -36.78 28.10 18.57
CA GLY A 371 -35.98 28.24 19.78
C GLY A 371 -36.41 27.26 20.89
N ARG A 372 -35.47 26.92 21.78
CA ARG A 372 -35.66 25.92 22.86
C ARG A 372 -36.97 26.10 23.64
N GLY A 373 -37.36 27.34 23.94
CA GLY A 373 -38.59 27.63 24.70
C GLY A 373 -39.88 27.24 23.96
N LYS A 374 -39.93 27.43 22.64
CA LYS A 374 -41.12 27.09 21.82
C LYS A 374 -41.25 25.57 21.62
N ARG A 375 -40.14 24.82 21.68
CA ARG A 375 -40.14 23.34 21.72
C ARG A 375 -40.64 22.78 23.06
N GLN A 376 -40.40 23.45 24.18
CA GLN A 376 -40.86 23.01 25.49
C GLN A 376 -42.37 23.24 25.67
N ARG A 377 -42.92 24.30 25.07
CA ARG A 377 -44.37 24.58 25.11
C ARG A 377 -45.21 23.61 24.29
N MET A 378 -44.70 23.12 23.15
CA MET A 378 -45.38 22.12 22.32
C MET A 378 -45.33 20.69 22.90
N LYS A 379 -44.67 20.49 24.05
CA LYS A 379 -44.63 19.20 24.76
C LYS A 379 -45.58 19.14 25.97
N LYS A 380 -46.27 20.23 26.28
CA LYS A 380 -47.48 20.23 27.12
C LYS A 380 -48.67 20.13 26.18
#